data_AF-A0A0M8TPG4-F1
#
_entry.id   AF-A0A0M8TPG4-F1
#
_cell.length_a   1.000
_cell.length_b   1.000
_cell.length_c   1.000
_cell.angle_alpha   90.00
_cell.angle_beta   90.00
_cell.angle_gamma   90.00
#
_symmetry.space_group_name_H-M   'P 1'
#
loop_
_entity.id
_entity.type
_entity.pdbx_description
1 polymer ?
#
loop_
_entity_poly.entity_id
_entity_poly.type
_entity_poly.pdbx_seq_one_letter_code
_entity_poly.pdbx_strand_id
1 'polypeptide(L)'
;MAGCTADGSASQAQDVDRSTVDRELQAAIRKAGLDPAKGKTTGVPNGIPNPSSAGWVAVLATPEAERALPKIAAELERLGWHPDPDGSHPLSYEKSDWSLVGRSAAEADAVTLAPGESLLTLAATDFGG
;
A
#
# COMPACT_ATOMS: atom_id res chain seq x y z
N MET A 1 11.61 -18.42 49.52
CA MET A 1 11.91 -17.02 49.12
C MET A 1 12.13 -17.02 47.63
N ALA A 2 11.38 -16.15 46.93
CA ALA A 2 11.53 -15.67 45.56
C ALA A 2 11.80 -16.70 44.44
N GLY A 3 10.74 -17.07 43.72
CA GLY A 3 10.84 -17.29 42.29
C GLY A 3 10.73 -15.94 41.55
N CYS A 4 11.26 -15.89 40.33
CA CYS A 4 10.74 -15.14 39.20
C CYS A 4 11.42 -15.69 37.93
N THR A 5 10.62 -16.36 37.12
CA THR A 5 10.88 -16.71 35.72
C THR A 5 11.03 -15.46 34.85
N ALA A 6 11.76 -15.62 33.76
CA ALA A 6 11.94 -14.65 32.69
C ALA A 6 10.60 -14.05 32.20
N ASP A 7 10.62 -12.78 31.83
CA ASP A 7 9.92 -12.37 30.62
C ASP A 7 10.60 -11.14 30.01
N GLY A 8 10.99 -11.30 28.75
CA GLY A 8 11.64 -10.27 27.96
C GLY A 8 10.60 -9.25 27.54
N SER A 9 10.41 -8.21 28.35
CA SER A 9 9.76 -6.99 27.88
C SER A 9 10.80 -6.08 27.23
N ALA A 10 11.42 -6.57 26.15
CA ALA A 10 11.89 -5.66 25.13
C ALA A 10 10.62 -5.13 24.47
N SER A 11 10.34 -3.84 24.66
CA SER A 11 9.30 -3.11 23.95
C SER A 11 9.50 -3.35 22.44
N GLN A 12 8.77 -4.32 21.88
CA GLN A 12 8.66 -4.50 20.44
C GLN A 12 7.94 -3.25 19.92
N ALA A 13 8.71 -2.26 19.47
CA ALA A 13 8.27 -1.48 18.31
C ALA A 13 7.82 -2.54 17.29
N GLN A 14 6.54 -2.54 16.95
CA GLN A 14 6.01 -3.53 16.02
C GLN A 14 6.70 -3.28 14.69
N ASP A 15 7.69 -4.11 14.36
CA ASP A 15 8.29 -4.10 13.02
C ASP A 15 7.15 -4.30 12.02
N VAL A 16 6.88 -3.27 11.24
CA VAL A 16 5.87 -3.31 10.19
C VAL A 16 6.46 -4.16 9.08
N ASP A 17 6.00 -5.40 8.97
CA ASP A 17 6.46 -6.32 7.94
C ASP A 17 5.63 -6.19 6.66
N ARG A 18 6.14 -6.78 5.57
CA ARG A 18 5.48 -6.80 4.26
C ARG A 18 4.09 -7.41 4.30
N SER A 19 3.85 -8.38 5.20
CA SER A 19 2.54 -9.01 5.36
C SER A 19 1.51 -8.05 5.95
N THR A 20 1.93 -7.19 6.86
CA THR A 20 1.12 -6.12 7.45
C THR A 20 0.78 -5.06 6.41
N VAL A 21 1.78 -4.61 5.64
CA VAL A 21 1.55 -3.64 4.55
C VAL A 21 0.59 -4.19 3.50
N ASP A 22 0.74 -5.44 3.07
CA ASP A 22 -0.19 -6.08 2.12
C ASP A 22 -1.64 -6.11 2.66
N ARG A 23 -1.83 -6.47 3.93
CA ARG A 23 -3.17 -6.50 4.55
C ARG A 23 -3.80 -5.11 4.61
N GLU A 24 -3.01 -4.10 4.94
CA GLU A 24 -3.46 -2.71 5.06
C GLU A 24 -3.79 -2.12 3.68
N LEU A 25 -2.97 -2.38 2.66
CA LEU A 25 -3.27 -2.03 1.27
C LEU A 25 -4.59 -2.69 0.82
N GLN A 26 -4.77 -3.99 1.07
CA GLN A 26 -6.02 -4.66 0.73
C GLN A 26 -7.23 -4.09 1.49
N ALA A 27 -7.06 -3.70 2.75
CA ALA A 27 -8.12 -3.05 3.53
C ALA A 27 -8.50 -1.69 2.93
N ALA A 28 -7.51 -0.86 2.58
CA ALA A 28 -7.72 0.43 1.92
C ALA A 28 -8.44 0.30 0.57
N ILE A 29 -8.02 -0.67 -0.26
CA ILE A 29 -8.67 -0.99 -1.54
C ILE A 29 -10.13 -1.40 -1.33
N ARG A 30 -10.41 -2.34 -0.41
CA ARG A 30 -11.79 -2.76 -0.09
C ARG A 30 -12.64 -1.60 0.41
N LYS A 31 -12.08 -0.76 1.29
CA LYS A 31 -12.78 0.41 1.84
C LYS A 31 -13.12 1.44 0.78
N ALA A 32 -12.28 1.57 -0.25
CA ALA A 32 -12.54 2.41 -1.40
C ALA A 32 -13.66 1.90 -2.32
N GLY A 33 -14.12 0.66 -2.10
CA GLY A 33 -15.13 -0.02 -2.91
C GLY A 33 -14.54 -0.82 -4.07
N LEU A 34 -13.22 -0.99 -4.10
CA LEU A 34 -12.52 -1.77 -5.11
C LEU A 34 -12.35 -3.22 -4.63
N ASP A 35 -12.17 -4.13 -5.58
CA ASP A 35 -11.88 -5.54 -5.30
C ASP A 35 -10.37 -5.79 -5.40
N PRO A 36 -9.67 -6.12 -4.29
CA PRO A 36 -8.25 -6.44 -4.33
C PRO A 36 -7.90 -7.58 -5.28
N ALA A 37 -8.83 -8.52 -5.51
CA ALA A 37 -8.60 -9.67 -6.40
C ALA A 37 -8.61 -9.30 -7.89
N LYS A 38 -9.15 -8.13 -8.26
CA LYS A 38 -9.17 -7.64 -9.65
C LYS A 38 -7.88 -6.96 -10.08
N GLY A 39 -7.01 -6.60 -9.14
CA GLY A 39 -5.68 -6.07 -9.45
C GLY A 39 -4.61 -7.15 -9.42
N LYS A 40 -3.45 -6.79 -9.96
CA LYS A 40 -2.23 -7.58 -9.89
C LYS A 40 -1.39 -7.04 -8.74
N THR A 41 -0.92 -7.91 -7.85
CA THR A 41 0.06 -7.52 -6.84
C THR A 41 1.41 -7.27 -7.50
N THR A 42 2.04 -6.13 -7.24
CA THR A 42 3.31 -5.72 -7.89
C THR A 42 4.55 -6.21 -7.15
N GLY A 43 4.41 -6.66 -5.89
CA GLY A 43 5.49 -7.24 -5.09
C GLY A 43 5.95 -8.65 -5.49
N VAL A 44 5.60 -9.12 -6.69
CA VAL A 44 5.92 -10.47 -7.20
C VAL A 44 6.56 -10.39 -8.59
N PRO A 45 7.73 -9.75 -8.77
CA PRO A 45 8.50 -9.94 -9.99
C PRO A 45 8.82 -11.43 -10.14
N ASN A 46 8.40 -12.04 -11.25
CA ASN A 46 8.58 -13.47 -11.57
C ASN A 46 7.93 -14.46 -10.57
N GLY A 47 6.91 -14.03 -9.81
CA GLY A 47 6.22 -14.90 -8.84
C GLY A 47 6.99 -15.16 -7.55
N ILE A 48 8.12 -14.47 -7.34
CA ILE A 48 8.86 -14.48 -6.07
C ILE A 48 8.45 -13.24 -5.27
N PRO A 49 7.86 -13.38 -4.08
CA PRO A 49 7.54 -12.25 -3.22
C PRO A 49 8.82 -11.51 -2.85
N ASN A 50 8.91 -10.23 -3.21
CA ASN A 50 9.96 -9.36 -2.69
C ASN A 50 9.58 -9.00 -1.24
N PRO A 51 10.41 -9.39 -0.23
CA PRO A 51 10.11 -9.07 1.16
C PRO A 51 10.11 -7.57 1.44
N SER A 52 10.78 -6.76 0.61
CA SER A 52 10.85 -5.30 0.76
C SER A 52 9.90 -4.55 -0.18
N SER A 53 8.96 -5.24 -0.84
CA SER A 53 7.92 -4.54 -1.60
C SER A 53 6.55 -5.19 -1.53
N ALA A 54 5.56 -4.32 -1.49
CA ALA A 54 4.14 -4.63 -1.55
C ALA A 54 3.49 -3.67 -2.54
N GLY A 55 2.38 -4.07 -3.12
CA GLY A 55 1.68 -3.18 -4.03
C GLY A 55 0.65 -3.87 -4.87
N TRP A 56 -0.14 -3.06 -5.55
CA TRP A 56 -1.33 -3.45 -6.24
C TRP A 56 -1.54 -2.51 -7.43
N VAL A 57 -1.87 -3.09 -8.58
CA VAL A 57 -2.18 -2.36 -9.80
C VAL A 57 -3.43 -2.90 -10.46
N ALA A 58 -4.35 -2.02 -10.87
CA ALA A 58 -5.53 -2.42 -11.62
C ALA A 58 -5.87 -1.39 -12.70
N VAL A 59 -6.44 -1.89 -13.79
CA VAL A 59 -7.13 -1.04 -14.78
C VAL A 59 -8.57 -0.89 -14.32
N LEU A 60 -9.01 0.36 -14.20
CA LEU A 60 -10.33 0.74 -13.73
C LEU A 60 -10.94 1.78 -14.69
N ALA A 61 -12.25 2.01 -14.60
CA ALA A 61 -12.82 3.20 -15.22
C ALA A 61 -12.23 4.46 -14.56
N THR A 62 -11.88 5.48 -15.34
CA THR A 62 -11.28 6.73 -14.81
C THR A 62 -12.06 7.33 -13.64
N PRO A 63 -13.39 7.48 -13.68
CA PRO A 63 -14.15 8.04 -12.56
C PRO A 63 -14.14 7.14 -11.32
N GLU A 64 -13.94 5.84 -11.48
CA GLU A 64 -13.81 4.91 -10.36
C GLU A 64 -12.45 5.07 -9.68
N ALA A 65 -11.36 5.15 -10.45
CA ALA A 65 -10.01 5.38 -9.93
C ALA A 65 -9.91 6.71 -9.17
N GLU A 66 -10.44 7.79 -9.75
CA GLU A 66 -10.43 9.13 -9.13
C GLU A 66 -11.22 9.17 -7.81
N ARG A 67 -12.37 8.50 -7.75
CA ARG A 67 -13.16 8.40 -6.51
C ARG A 67 -12.54 7.49 -5.46
N ALA A 68 -11.70 6.54 -5.87
CA ALA A 68 -11.06 5.61 -4.97
C ALA A 68 -9.91 6.26 -4.19
N LEU A 69 -9.07 7.07 -4.86
CA LEU A 69 -7.90 7.72 -4.26
C LEU A 69 -8.15 8.39 -2.90
N PRO A 70 -9.12 9.32 -2.73
CA PRO A 70 -9.35 9.97 -1.44
C PRO A 70 -9.86 9.00 -0.35
N LYS A 71 -10.54 7.91 -0.74
CA LYS A 71 -10.99 6.88 0.21
C LYS A 71 -9.85 5.97 0.66
N ILE A 72 -8.92 5.68 -0.26
CA ILE A 72 -7.68 4.95 0.04
C ILE A 72 -6.84 5.79 1.02
N ALA A 73 -6.60 7.07 0.72
CA ALA A 73 -5.93 8.01 1.61
C ALA A 73 -6.50 7.99 3.04
N ALA A 74 -7.81 8.22 3.18
CA ALA A 74 -8.47 8.27 4.48
C ALA A 74 -8.34 6.96 5.27
N GLU A 75 -8.38 5.81 4.60
CA GLU A 75 -8.21 4.52 5.26
C GLU A 75 -6.76 4.24 5.63
N LEU A 76 -5.79 4.64 4.81
CA LEU A 76 -4.36 4.55 5.15
C LEU A 76 -4.04 5.39 6.39
N GLU A 77 -4.53 6.62 6.46
CA GLU A 77 -4.39 7.48 7.66
C GLU A 77 -5.01 6.84 8.91
N ARG A 78 -6.20 6.25 8.77
CA ARG A 78 -6.85 5.50 9.86
C ARG A 78 -6.05 4.28 10.32
N LEU A 79 -5.26 3.68 9.42
CA LEU A 79 -4.36 2.56 9.69
C LEU A 79 -2.99 3.00 10.22
N GLY A 80 -2.78 4.31 10.44
CA GLY A 80 -1.55 4.85 11.01
C GLY A 80 -0.45 5.13 9.98
N TRP A 81 -0.79 5.23 8.70
CA TRP A 81 0.11 5.82 7.70
C TRP A 81 0.08 7.33 7.81
N HIS A 82 1.24 7.97 7.67
CA HIS A 82 1.38 9.41 7.76
C HIS A 82 1.64 9.99 6.37
N PRO A 83 0.91 11.02 5.93
CA PRO A 83 1.14 11.62 4.63
C PRO A 83 2.55 12.21 4.59
N ASP A 84 3.29 11.87 3.54
CA ASP A 84 4.62 12.41 3.28
C ASP A 84 4.47 13.86 2.78
N PRO A 85 5.14 14.84 3.43
CA PRO A 85 4.98 16.26 3.17
C PRO A 85 5.46 16.70 1.78
N ASP A 86 6.26 15.90 1.08
CA ASP A 86 6.86 16.29 -0.20
C ASP A 86 5.84 16.38 -1.35
N GLY A 87 4.61 15.87 -1.16
CA GLY A 87 3.45 16.12 -2.04
C GLY A 87 3.63 15.69 -3.51
N SER A 88 4.64 14.87 -3.78
CA SER A 88 5.07 14.51 -5.14
C SER A 88 4.08 13.59 -5.86
N HIS A 89 3.20 12.93 -5.10
CA HIS A 89 2.19 12.00 -5.60
C HIS A 89 0.82 12.24 -4.95
N PRO A 90 -0.29 11.95 -5.65
CA PRO A 90 -1.64 12.06 -5.08
C PRO A 90 -1.82 11.27 -3.78
N LEU A 91 -1.11 10.15 -3.65
CA LEU A 91 -0.90 9.43 -2.40
C LEU A 91 0.61 9.29 -2.19
N SER A 92 1.13 9.90 -1.13
CA SER A 92 2.49 9.68 -0.61
C SER A 92 2.36 9.52 0.89
N TYR A 93 2.79 8.38 1.42
CA TYR A 93 2.61 8.02 2.82
C TYR A 93 3.79 7.24 3.36
N GLU A 94 4.05 7.36 4.66
CA GLU A 94 5.09 6.62 5.37
C GLU A 94 4.53 5.91 6.59
N LYS A 95 5.11 4.76 6.93
CA LYS A 95 4.83 4.03 8.15
C LYS A 95 6.04 3.17 8.54
N SER A 96 6.68 3.53 9.66
CA SER A 96 8.00 2.99 10.00
C SER A 96 8.98 3.18 8.83
N ASP A 97 9.70 2.15 8.39
CA ASP A 97 10.64 2.22 7.26
C ASP A 97 9.97 2.03 5.86
N TRP A 98 8.63 1.94 5.83
CA TRP A 98 7.88 1.81 4.59
C TRP A 98 7.45 3.15 4.02
N SER A 99 7.70 3.33 2.73
CA SER A 99 7.13 4.41 1.93
C SER A 99 6.12 3.85 0.94
N LEU A 100 4.95 4.46 0.86
CA LEU A 100 3.85 4.12 -0.05
C LEU A 100 3.58 5.29 -0.98
N VAL A 101 3.56 4.99 -2.28
CA VAL A 101 3.13 5.91 -3.33
C VAL A 101 1.93 5.34 -4.07
N GLY A 102 1.00 6.22 -4.44
CA GLY A 102 -0.19 5.84 -5.18
C GLY A 102 -0.63 6.91 -6.18
N ARG A 103 -1.06 6.46 -7.36
CA ARG A 103 -1.53 7.35 -8.44
C ARG A 103 -2.49 6.64 -9.38
N SER A 104 -3.38 7.41 -10.01
CA SER A 104 -4.12 6.99 -11.19
C SER A 104 -3.56 7.69 -12.43
N ALA A 105 -3.39 6.97 -13.53
CA ALA A 105 -2.97 7.55 -14.81
C ALA A 105 -3.87 7.05 -15.96
N ALA A 106 -4.37 7.97 -16.77
CA ALA A 106 -5.13 7.65 -17.99
C ALA A 106 -4.22 7.23 -19.16
N GLU A 107 -2.92 7.44 -19.02
CA GLU A 107 -1.88 7.05 -19.97
C GLU A 107 -0.76 6.34 -19.19
N ALA A 108 -0.32 5.17 -19.66
CA ALA A 108 0.73 4.39 -19.02
C ALA A 108 1.57 3.65 -20.07
N ASP A 109 2.90 3.84 -20.07
CA ASP A 109 3.79 3.24 -21.06
C ASP A 109 3.78 1.70 -21.05
N ALA A 110 3.46 1.10 -19.90
CA ALA A 110 3.47 -0.34 -19.70
C ALA A 110 2.15 -1.04 -20.06
N VAL A 111 1.06 -0.29 -20.29
CA VAL A 111 -0.28 -0.85 -20.48
C VAL A 111 -1.07 -0.02 -21.50
N THR A 112 -1.59 -0.66 -22.54
CA THR A 112 -2.58 -0.03 -23.43
C THR A 112 -3.92 0.06 -22.73
N LEU A 113 -4.38 1.28 -22.44
CA LEU A 113 -5.66 1.57 -21.79
C LEU A 113 -6.72 1.90 -22.85
N ALA A 114 -7.95 1.42 -22.65
CA ALA A 114 -9.06 1.84 -23.50
C ALA A 114 -9.51 3.28 -23.15
N PRO A 115 -10.21 3.98 -24.06
CA PRO A 115 -10.76 5.30 -23.75
C PRO A 115 -11.66 5.25 -22.50
N GLY A 116 -11.38 6.11 -21.53
CA GLY A 116 -12.11 6.17 -20.25
C GLY A 116 -11.64 5.17 -19.19
N GLU A 117 -10.53 4.46 -19.43
CA GLU A 117 -9.84 3.66 -18.42
C GLU A 117 -8.63 4.41 -17.85
N SER A 118 -8.30 4.09 -16.60
CA SER A 118 -7.08 4.54 -15.92
C SER A 118 -6.42 3.37 -15.22
N LEU A 119 -5.09 3.37 -15.21
CA LEU A 119 -4.29 2.49 -14.38
C LEU A 119 -4.16 3.10 -12.97
N LEU A 120 -4.70 2.44 -11.96
CA LEU A 120 -4.47 2.77 -10.56
C LEU A 120 -3.33 1.91 -10.03
N THR A 121 -2.27 2.55 -9.53
CA THR A 121 -1.10 1.90 -8.94
C THR A 121 -0.98 2.32 -7.49
N LEU A 122 -0.76 1.34 -6.61
CA LEU A 122 -0.30 1.50 -5.23
C LEU A 122 1.00 0.70 -5.10
N ALA A 123 2.06 1.32 -4.62
CA ALA A 123 3.34 0.67 -4.41
C ALA A 123 3.91 1.09 -3.06
N ALA A 124 4.29 0.11 -2.25
CA ALA A 124 4.95 0.31 -0.99
C ALA A 124 6.32 -0.38 -1.02
N THR A 125 7.36 0.35 -0.58
CA THR A 125 8.73 -0.11 -0.54
C THR A 125 9.25 0.05 0.88
N ASP A 126 9.88 -1.00 1.39
CA ASP A 126 10.65 -0.96 2.62
C ASP A 126 12.07 -0.50 2.29
N PHE A 127 12.52 0.57 2.94
CA PHE A 127 13.88 1.08 2.76
C PHE A 127 14.88 0.54 3.79
N GLY A 128 14.41 -0.16 4.83
CA GLY A 128 15.24 -0.71 5.91
C GLY A 128 15.97 0.38 6.71
N GLY A 129 15.58 0.58 7.96
CA GLY A 129 16.34 1.36 8.95
C GLY A 129 17.58 0.65 9.45
#